data_AF-A0A8D8D0Z6-F1
#
_entry.id   AF-A0A8D8D0Z6-F1
#
_cell.length_a   1.000
_cell.length_b   1.000
_cell.length_c   1.000
_cell.angle_alpha   90.00
_cell.angle_beta   90.00
_cell.angle_gamma   90.00
#
_symmetry.space_group_name_H-M   'P 1'
#
loop_
_entity.id
_entity.type
_entity.pdbx_description
1 polymer ?
#
loop_
_entity_poly.entity_id
_entity_poly.type
_entity_poly.pdbx_seq_one_letter_code
_entity_poly.pdbx_strand_id
1 'polypeptide(L)'
;MIAIAIFLTYSLQFYVPMEIIWKNVKHNFNEHKNVAEYGIRIGLVSITVIIAAALPNIGPFVTLIGAVCLSTLGMMFPAVIELVTYYEKPGYGRFNWILWKNIGLILFGVVGFITGTYVSIEEFSQHLEEV
;
A
#
# COMPACT_ATOMS: atom_id res chain seq x y z
N MET A 1 -4.87 25.24 -9.24
CA MET A 1 -4.35 25.03 -7.87
C MET A 1 -3.98 23.58 -7.59
N ILE A 2 -4.84 22.61 -7.92
CA ILE A 2 -4.58 21.16 -7.71
C ILE A 2 -3.27 20.69 -8.37
N ALA A 3 -2.97 21.12 -9.60
CA ALA A 3 -1.73 20.73 -10.29
C ALA A 3 -0.44 21.14 -9.54
N ILE A 4 -0.39 22.35 -8.98
CA ILE A 4 0.76 22.82 -8.19
C ILE A 4 0.89 22.00 -6.91
N ALA A 5 -0.24 21.70 -6.24
CA ALA A 5 -0.25 20.88 -5.05
C ALA A 5 0.24 19.44 -5.33
N ILE A 6 -0.22 18.82 -6.41
CA ILE A 6 0.23 17.47 -6.82
C ILE A 6 1.71 17.48 -7.20
N PHE A 7 2.17 18.50 -7.95
CA PHE A 7 3.58 18.63 -8.32
C PHE A 7 4.51 18.68 -7.10
N LEU A 8 4.14 19.49 -6.08
CA LEU A 8 4.89 19.58 -4.84
C LEU A 8 4.80 18.28 -4.01
N THR A 9 3.61 17.69 -3.93
CA THR A 9 3.37 16.50 -3.10
C THR A 9 4.02 15.23 -3.68
N TYR A 10 4.08 15.11 -5.01
CA TYR A 10 4.71 13.96 -5.68
C TYR A 10 6.16 13.78 -5.27
N SER A 11 6.92 14.88 -5.20
CA SER A 11 8.33 14.86 -4.80
C SER A 11 8.52 14.34 -3.37
N LEU A 12 7.59 14.69 -2.46
CA LEU A 12 7.61 14.23 -1.06
C LEU A 12 7.19 12.77 -0.93
N GLN A 13 6.15 12.34 -1.65
CA GLN A 13 5.67 10.95 -1.61
C GLN A 13 6.69 9.97 -2.18
N PHE A 14 7.44 10.35 -3.20
CA PHE A 14 8.46 9.51 -3.83
C PHE A 14 9.71 9.30 -2.94
N TYR A 15 9.98 10.22 -2.00
CA TYR A 15 11.15 10.16 -1.13
C TYR A 15 11.14 8.91 -0.23
N VAL A 16 9.99 8.59 0.38
CA VAL A 16 9.83 7.45 1.31
C VAL A 16 10.14 6.08 0.66
N PRO A 17 9.50 5.67 -0.45
CA PRO A 17 9.80 4.40 -1.10
C PRO A 17 11.24 4.34 -1.62
N MET A 18 11.78 5.46 -2.13
CA MET A 18 13.18 5.52 -2.58
C MET A 18 14.13 5.25 -1.42
N GLU A 19 13.95 5.90 -0.27
CA GLU A 19 14.81 5.71 0.90
C GLU A 19 14.74 4.27 1.43
N ILE A 20 13.54 3.67 1.48
CA ILE A 20 13.33 2.28 1.93
C ILE A 20 14.05 1.30 1.00
N ILE A 21 13.86 1.43 -0.32
CA ILE A 21 14.49 0.55 -1.31
C ILE A 21 16.00 0.74 -1.29
N TRP A 22 16.47 1.98 -1.24
CA TRP A 22 17.90 2.28 -1.20
C TRP A 22 18.57 1.70 0.05
N LYS A 23 17.96 1.84 1.24
CA LYS A 23 18.49 1.25 2.47
C LYS A 23 18.63 -0.27 2.38
N ASN A 24 17.70 -0.95 1.72
CA ASN A 24 17.73 -2.40 1.54
C ASN A 24 18.79 -2.82 0.50
N VAL A 25 18.89 -2.10 -0.61
CA VAL A 25 19.75 -2.47 -1.76
C VAL A 25 21.20 -1.99 -1.59
N LYS A 26 21.45 -0.90 -0.84
CA LYS A 26 22.77 -0.29 -0.64
C LYS A 26 23.81 -1.26 -0.09
N HIS A 27 23.41 -2.27 0.68
CA HIS A 27 24.32 -3.28 1.20
C HIS A 27 24.84 -4.23 0.11
N ASN A 28 24.06 -4.45 -0.96
CA ASN A 28 24.44 -5.35 -2.05
C ASN A 28 25.37 -4.72 -3.10
N PHE A 29 25.50 -3.39 -3.14
CA PHE A 29 26.34 -2.68 -4.11
C PHE A 29 27.48 -1.92 -3.42
N ASN A 30 28.71 -2.44 -3.52
CA ASN A 30 29.86 -1.84 -2.85
C ASN A 30 30.60 -0.78 -3.70
N GLU A 31 30.65 -0.96 -5.03
CA GLU A 31 31.58 -0.20 -5.89
C GLU A 31 30.90 0.91 -6.73
N HIS A 32 29.62 0.76 -7.10
CA HIS A 32 28.90 1.70 -7.99
C HIS A 32 27.57 2.21 -7.38
N LYS A 33 27.62 2.69 -6.12
CA LYS A 33 26.44 3.14 -5.38
C LYS A 33 25.67 4.24 -6.10
N ASN A 34 26.35 5.26 -6.61
CA ASN A 34 25.68 6.38 -7.28
C ASN A 34 24.92 5.94 -8.54
N VAL A 35 25.51 5.07 -9.36
CA VAL A 35 24.87 4.57 -10.60
C VAL A 35 23.66 3.70 -10.27
N ALA A 36 23.76 2.84 -9.26
CA ALA A 36 22.64 2.03 -8.79
C ALA A 36 21.50 2.89 -8.23
N GLU A 37 21.82 3.94 -7.46
CA GLU A 37 20.82 4.88 -6.92
C GLU A 37 20.05 5.60 -8.03
N TYR A 38 20.77 6.15 -9.02
CA TYR A 38 20.13 6.78 -10.19
C TYR A 38 19.31 5.79 -11.00
N GLY A 39 19.79 4.55 -11.17
CA GLY A 39 19.07 3.49 -11.87
C GLY A 39 17.74 3.13 -11.19
N ILE A 40 17.74 2.95 -9.88
CA ILE A 40 16.53 2.67 -9.09
C ILE A 40 15.56 3.86 -9.17
N ARG A 41 16.07 5.08 -9.06
CA ARG A 41 15.25 6.30 -9.14
C ARG A 41 14.56 6.41 -10.50
N ILE A 42 15.30 6.24 -11.59
CA ILE A 42 14.74 6.27 -12.95
C ILE A 42 13.73 5.14 -13.10
N GLY A 43 14.06 3.91 -12.68
CA GLY A 43 13.15 2.76 -12.75
C GLY A 43 11.82 3.00 -12.04
N LEU A 44 11.85 3.52 -10.81
CA LEU A 44 10.65 3.83 -10.04
C LEU A 44 9.78 4.89 -10.72
N VAL A 45 10.37 5.98 -11.23
CA VAL A 45 9.63 7.01 -11.96
C VAL A 45 9.05 6.45 -13.26
N SER A 46 9.83 5.67 -14.02
CA SER A 46 9.36 5.03 -15.25
C SER A 46 8.16 4.12 -15.00
N ILE A 47 8.14 3.33 -13.92
CA ILE A 47 6.99 2.51 -13.54
C ILE A 47 5.75 3.38 -13.31
N THR A 48 5.89 4.51 -12.60
CA THR A 48 4.74 5.41 -12.37
C THR A 48 4.19 6.01 -13.67
N VAL A 49 5.06 6.35 -14.63
CA VAL A 49 4.65 6.87 -15.94
C VAL A 49 3.95 5.79 -16.77
N ILE A 50 4.45 4.55 -16.73
CA ILE A 50 3.82 3.41 -17.43
C ILE A 50 2.41 3.16 -16.88
N ILE A 51 2.25 3.15 -15.55
CA ILE A 51 0.94 2.98 -14.92
C ILE A 51 -0.01 4.12 -15.30
N ALA A 52 0.47 5.37 -15.32
CA ALA A 52 -0.32 6.52 -15.73
C ALA A 52 -0.74 6.46 -17.20
N ALA A 53 0.08 5.89 -18.08
CA ALA A 53 -0.25 5.71 -19.50
C ALA A 53 -1.22 4.53 -19.74
N ALA A 54 -1.15 3.48 -18.91
CA ALA A 54 -1.99 2.29 -19.05
C ALA A 54 -3.42 2.48 -18.50
N LEU A 55 -3.62 3.39 -17.55
CA LEU A 55 -4.89 3.57 -16.84
C LEU A 55 -5.55 4.91 -17.22
N PRO A 56 -6.49 4.92 -18.19
CA PRO A 56 -7.24 6.13 -18.54
C PRO A 56 -8.22 6.55 -17.44
N ASN A 57 -8.65 5.62 -16.58
CA ASN A 57 -9.56 5.87 -15.47
C ASN A 57 -8.89 5.57 -14.12
N ILE A 58 -8.65 6.62 -13.33
CA ILE A 58 -7.86 6.55 -12.08
C ILE A 58 -8.74 6.15 -10.88
N GLY A 59 -10.05 6.41 -10.93
CA GLY A 59 -11.00 6.15 -9.84
C GLY A 59 -10.99 4.70 -9.33
N PRO A 60 -11.29 3.71 -10.20
CA PRO A 60 -11.36 2.30 -9.79
C PRO A 60 -10.04 1.79 -9.22
N PHE A 61 -8.92 2.29 -9.74
CA PHE A 61 -7.58 1.92 -9.31
C PHE A 61 -7.22 2.50 -7.93
N VAL A 62 -7.60 3.76 -7.67
CA VAL A 62 -7.40 4.38 -6.35
C VAL A 62 -8.24 3.65 -5.29
N THR A 63 -9.47 3.27 -5.61
CA THR A 63 -10.32 2.44 -4.72
C THR A 63 -9.69 1.08 -4.45
N LEU A 64 -9.18 0.42 -5.49
CA LEU A 64 -8.53 -0.90 -5.37
C LEU A 64 -7.29 -0.83 -4.47
N ILE A 65 -6.35 0.06 -4.80
CA ILE A 65 -5.12 0.23 -4.02
C ILE A 65 -5.45 0.63 -2.58
N GLY A 66 -6.39 1.55 -2.39
CA GLY A 66 -6.85 1.95 -1.06
C GLY A 66 -7.38 0.76 -0.26
N ALA A 67 -8.24 -0.06 -0.86
CA ALA A 67 -8.78 -1.25 -0.21
C ALA A 67 -7.70 -2.28 0.12
N VAL A 68 -6.75 -2.54 -0.78
CA VAL A 68 -5.65 -3.49 -0.54
C VAL A 68 -4.69 -2.98 0.52
N CYS A 69 -4.17 -1.75 0.35
CA CYS A 69 -3.16 -1.18 1.24
C CYS A 69 -3.74 -0.89 2.62
N LEU A 70 -4.92 -0.29 2.74
CA LEU A 70 -5.53 0.03 4.04
C LEU A 70 -5.91 -1.24 4.81
N SER A 71 -6.48 -2.23 4.12
CA SER A 71 -6.84 -3.49 4.78
C SER A 71 -5.61 -4.27 5.24
N THR A 72 -4.55 -4.28 4.43
CA THR A 72 -3.32 -5.00 4.77
C THR A 72 -2.49 -4.22 5.79
N LEU A 73 -2.00 -3.02 5.44
CA LEU A 73 -1.09 -2.20 6.25
C LEU A 73 -1.79 -1.49 7.41
N GLY A 74 -3.00 -0.98 7.19
CA GLY A 74 -3.73 -0.20 8.19
C GLY A 74 -4.46 -1.06 9.23
N MET A 75 -4.90 -2.26 8.85
CA MET A 75 -5.75 -3.10 9.70
C MET A 75 -5.10 -4.44 10.07
N MET A 76 -4.75 -5.28 9.09
CA MET A 76 -4.21 -6.61 9.39
C MET A 76 -2.83 -6.56 10.07
N PHE A 77 -1.90 -5.73 9.59
CA PHE A 77 -0.56 -5.62 10.20
C PHE A 77 -0.58 -5.25 11.69
N PRO A 78 -1.28 -4.18 12.15
CA PRO A 78 -1.33 -3.87 13.57
C PRO A 78 -2.03 -4.96 14.40
N ALA A 79 -3.09 -5.59 13.88
CA ALA A 79 -3.76 -6.69 14.56
C ALA A 79 -2.84 -7.91 14.73
N VAL A 80 -2.05 -8.25 13.71
CA VAL A 80 -1.07 -9.35 13.75
C VAL A 80 0.08 -9.02 14.71
N ILE A 81 0.61 -7.80 14.66
CA ILE A 81 1.68 -7.37 15.58
C ILE A 81 1.20 -7.44 17.04
N GLU A 82 -0.04 -7.01 17.32
CA GLU A 82 -0.64 -7.09 18.66
C GLU A 82 -0.82 -8.55 19.10
N LEU A 83 -1.29 -9.44 18.21
CA LEU A 83 -1.41 -10.88 18.51
C LEU A 83 -0.07 -11.54 18.81
N VAL A 84 0.99 -11.22 18.06
CA VAL A 84 2.35 -11.76 18.27
C VAL A 84 2.97 -11.19 19.54
N THR A 85 2.83 -9.89 19.78
CA THR A 85 3.43 -9.22 20.96
C THR A 85 2.83 -9.72 22.27
N TYR A 86 1.53 -10.01 22.32
CA TYR A 86 0.84 -10.47 23.53
C TYR A 86 0.71 -12.01 23.65
N TYR A 87 1.43 -12.76 22.81
CA TYR A 87 1.37 -14.23 22.79
C TYR A 87 1.86 -14.87 24.10
N GLU A 88 2.96 -14.38 24.69
CA GLU A 88 3.63 -15.09 25.81
C GLU A 88 3.32 -14.55 27.22
N LYS A 89 3.44 -13.24 27.52
CA LYS A 89 3.09 -12.65 28.84
C LYS A 89 2.69 -11.17 28.68
N PRO A 90 1.51 -10.72 29.17
CA PRO A 90 0.65 -11.27 30.22
C PRO A 90 -0.48 -12.20 29.71
N GLY A 91 -0.36 -12.74 28.49
CA GLY A 91 -1.44 -13.47 27.79
C GLY A 91 -2.47 -12.52 27.16
N TYR A 92 -3.51 -13.05 26.51
CA TYR A 92 -4.56 -12.29 25.79
C TYR A 92 -5.47 -11.38 26.67
N GLY A 93 -5.01 -11.02 27.87
CA GLY A 93 -5.74 -10.20 28.85
C GLY A 93 -6.85 -10.96 29.57
N ARG A 94 -7.53 -10.28 30.50
CA ARG A 94 -8.72 -10.81 31.19
C ARG A 94 -9.80 -11.08 30.13
N PHE A 95 -10.27 -12.32 30.05
CA PHE A 95 -11.35 -12.76 29.15
C PHE A 95 -11.03 -12.86 27.63
N ASN A 96 -9.76 -12.93 27.21
CA ASN A 96 -9.37 -12.99 25.78
C ASN A 96 -9.90 -11.81 24.93
N TRP A 97 -10.16 -10.66 25.54
CA TRP A 97 -10.70 -9.48 24.86
C TRP A 97 -9.82 -9.00 23.69
N ILE A 98 -8.50 -9.11 23.85
CA ILE A 98 -7.51 -8.73 22.83
C ILE A 98 -7.65 -9.62 21.59
N LEU A 99 -7.90 -10.92 21.80
CA LEU A 99 -8.04 -11.89 20.72
C LEU A 99 -9.31 -11.65 19.90
N TRP A 100 -10.45 -11.41 20.57
CA TRP A 100 -11.71 -11.07 19.88
C TRP A 100 -11.63 -9.75 19.12
N LYS A 101 -11.01 -8.72 19.70
CA LYS A 101 -10.79 -7.43 19.04
C LYS A 101 -9.97 -7.60 17.75
N ASN A 102 -8.86 -8.33 17.83
CA ASN A 102 -7.96 -8.52 16.69
C ASN A 102 -8.59 -9.39 15.60
N ILE A 103 -9.36 -10.42 15.96
CA ILE A 103 -10.15 -11.20 14.98
C ILE A 103 -11.17 -10.29 14.28
N GLY A 104 -11.89 -9.45 15.03
CA GLY A 104 -12.83 -8.48 14.45
C GLY A 104 -12.15 -7.50 13.49
N LEU A 105 -10.94 -7.05 13.84
CA LEU A 105 -10.15 -6.11 13.03
C LEU A 105 -9.65 -6.77 11.73
N ILE A 106 -9.20 -8.03 11.80
CA ILE A 106 -8.83 -8.82 10.61
C ILE A 106 -10.06 -9.06 9.72
N LEU A 107 -11.20 -9.44 10.29
CA LEU A 107 -12.45 -9.62 9.54
C LEU A 107 -12.87 -8.34 8.83
N PHE A 108 -12.79 -7.20 9.52
CA PHE A 108 -13.10 -5.90 8.92
C PHE A 108 -12.13 -5.56 7.78
N GLY A 109 -10.85 -5.91 7.93
CA GLY A 109 -9.88 -5.85 6.83
C GLY A 109 -10.25 -6.73 5.64
N VAL A 110 -10.67 -7.97 5.85
CA VAL A 110 -11.12 -8.86 4.77
C VAL A 110 -12.35 -8.29 4.07
N VAL A 111 -13.33 -7.80 4.83
CA VAL A 111 -14.53 -7.18 4.27
C VAL A 111 -14.15 -5.97 3.43
N GLY A 112 -13.30 -5.06 3.93
CA GLY A 112 -12.83 -3.90 3.19
C GLY A 112 -12.08 -4.26 1.90
N PHE A 113 -11.30 -5.33 1.92
CA PHE A 113 -10.62 -5.86 0.73
C PHE A 113 -11.61 -6.39 -0.32
N ILE A 114 -12.60 -7.19 0.10
CA ILE A 114 -13.61 -7.77 -0.80
C ILE A 114 -14.49 -6.68 -1.39
N THR A 115 -15.02 -5.77 -0.57
CA THR A 115 -15.89 -4.69 -1.04
C THR A 115 -15.15 -3.75 -1.97
N GLY A 116 -13.91 -3.38 -1.65
CA GLY A 116 -13.09 -2.53 -2.52
C GLY A 116 -12.78 -3.19 -3.86
N THR A 117 -12.44 -4.48 -3.86
CA THR A 117 -12.21 -5.23 -5.10
C THR A 117 -13.49 -5.34 -5.93
N TYR A 118 -14.63 -5.58 -5.29
CA TYR A 118 -15.94 -5.66 -5.96
C TYR A 118 -16.30 -4.33 -6.64
N VAL A 119 -16.20 -3.20 -5.91
CA VAL A 119 -16.48 -1.86 -6.46
C VAL A 119 -15.55 -1.55 -7.63
N SER A 120 -14.25 -1.85 -7.51
CA SER A 120 -13.32 -1.63 -8.61
C SER A 120 -13.69 -2.44 -9.85
N ILE A 121 -14.07 -3.71 -9.71
CA ILE A 121 -14.46 -4.55 -10.86
C ILE A 121 -15.76 -4.04 -11.48
N GLU A 122 -16.73 -3.63 -10.68
CA GLU A 122 -18.01 -3.07 -11.16
C GLU A 122 -17.78 -1.79 -11.95
N GLU A 123 -16.99 -0.84 -11.44
CA GLU A 123 -16.67 0.39 -12.16
C GLU A 123 -15.86 0.12 -13.43
N PHE A 124 -14.93 -0.85 -13.41
CA PHE A 124 -14.27 -1.29 -14.63
C PHE A 124 -15.27 -1.85 -15.63
N SER A 125 -16.20 -2.72 -15.19
CA SER A 125 -17.23 -3.39 -16.00
C SER A 125 -18.20 -2.42 -16.68
N GLN A 126 -18.61 -1.38 -15.97
CA GLN A 126 -19.49 -0.35 -16.52
C GLN A 126 -18.78 0.49 -17.58
N HIS A 127 -17.50 0.77 -17.37
CA HIS A 127 -16.74 1.59 -18.31
C HIS A 127 -16.50 0.92 -19.66
N LEU A 128 -16.40 -0.42 -19.74
CA LEU A 128 -16.30 -1.11 -21.04
C LEU A 128 -17.64 -1.26 -21.78
N GLU A 129 -18.77 -1.11 -21.09
CA GLU A 129 -20.10 -1.12 -21.75
C GLU A 129 -20.46 0.24 -22.37
N GLU A 130 -19.86 1.33 -21.89
CA GLU A 130 -20.08 2.69 -22.41
C GLU A 130 -19.17 3.07 -23.60
N VAL A 131 -18.14 2.28 -23.91
CA VAL A 131 -17.14 2.51 -24.99
C VAL A 131 -17.42 1.62 -26.20
#